data_AF-A0AA37VZP7-F1
#
_entry.id   AF-A0AA37VZP7-F1
#
_cell.length_a   1.000
_cell.length_b   1.000
_cell.length_c   1.000
_cell.angle_alpha   90.00
_cell.angle_beta   90.00
_cell.angle_gamma   90.00
#
_symmetry.space_group_name_H-M   'P 1'
#
loop_
_entity.id
_entity.type
_entity.pdbx_description
1 polymer ?
#
loop_
_entity_poly.entity_id
_entity_poly.type
_entity_poly.pdbx_seq_one_letter_code
_entity_poly.pdbx_strand_id
1 'polypeptide(L)'
;MRTSLTLLAGACLSALSLSAAANNLNNNDKHSQFGWFNTDAASKIYMGGSRSSARNYVSPEYDAIVEGHSLQDAKIEPLLAAVLGGKGWNNVHGLPGVELGFITPNSVMLRISDWTGINDSLLITGASVEGYIQSLAGGNVDIKNSKSQFAEFYSTGKGSIWMGGGKSDAKRIVSDEFGEITGGSRIDCNKRGKKEVEGLFAALTSGNGWKPEQHGLEGVELVGLTPDSFTISFGANGPTTDRIMFTGTCASDAIAAADFGRADFKDSNSRFVKFDTDAQANVYLAGGSGPFRDLVGGSMDVEEAVDLFKLLVQHKDGGLADTRLLGVTDTSFSFAVKQNSYITKTFLVEGDAIRKAIDAHKAAL
;
A
#
# COMPACT_ATOMS: atom_id res chain seq x y z
N MET A 1 -46.57 11.82 -47.96
CA MET A 1 -45.49 12.83 -48.05
C MET A 1 -45.67 13.87 -46.95
N ARG A 2 -44.86 13.79 -45.90
CA ARG A 2 -44.18 14.91 -45.20
C ARG A 2 -43.53 14.33 -43.94
N THR A 3 -42.20 14.23 -44.02
CA THR A 3 -41.24 14.05 -42.93
C THR A 3 -41.21 15.26 -42.01
N SER A 4 -40.87 15.03 -40.73
CA SER A 4 -40.00 15.82 -39.81
C SER A 4 -40.36 15.45 -38.35
N LEU A 5 -39.59 14.62 -37.65
CA LEU A 5 -38.37 14.89 -36.86
C LEU A 5 -38.64 15.52 -35.47
N THR A 6 -37.97 14.93 -34.45
CA THR A 6 -37.61 15.46 -33.12
C THR A 6 -38.69 15.58 -32.02
N LEU A 7 -38.62 14.73 -31.00
CA LEU A 7 -37.91 15.08 -29.76
C LEU A 7 -37.61 13.82 -28.94
N LEU A 8 -36.31 13.56 -28.78
CA LEU A 8 -35.72 12.63 -27.82
C LEU A 8 -36.08 13.16 -26.42
N ALA A 9 -36.99 12.49 -25.72
CA ALA A 9 -37.36 12.86 -24.36
C ALA A 9 -36.24 12.45 -23.39
N GLY A 10 -35.33 13.39 -23.15
CA GLY A 10 -34.87 13.73 -21.81
C GLY A 10 -34.09 12.66 -21.06
N ALA A 11 -32.86 12.42 -21.50
CA ALA A 11 -31.76 12.09 -20.61
C ALA A 11 -31.53 13.27 -19.64
N CYS A 12 -32.24 13.30 -18.51
CA CYS A 12 -31.97 14.15 -17.36
C CYS A 12 -32.52 13.47 -16.10
N LEU A 13 -32.11 12.23 -15.83
CA LEU A 13 -31.89 11.85 -14.43
C LEU A 13 -30.54 12.47 -14.08
N SER A 14 -30.64 13.71 -13.64
CA SER A 14 -29.61 14.44 -12.92
C SER A 14 -28.84 13.47 -12.05
N ALA A 15 -27.57 13.27 -12.42
CA ALA A 15 -26.52 13.01 -11.46
C ALA A 15 -26.70 14.05 -10.35
N LEU A 16 -27.36 13.63 -9.27
CA LEU A 16 -27.10 14.22 -7.98
C LEU A 16 -25.65 13.85 -7.73
N SER A 17 -24.75 14.72 -8.17
CA SER A 17 -23.39 14.78 -7.69
C SER A 17 -23.47 15.10 -6.20
N LEU A 18 -23.80 14.08 -5.41
CA LEU A 18 -23.31 13.99 -4.05
C LEU A 18 -21.80 13.90 -4.22
N SER A 19 -21.14 15.05 -4.18
CA SER A 19 -19.73 15.08 -3.79
C SER A 19 -19.70 14.43 -2.41
N ALA A 20 -19.35 13.15 -2.36
CA ALA A 20 -19.02 12.47 -1.11
C ALA A 20 -17.99 13.34 -0.40
N ALA A 21 -18.27 13.74 0.84
CA ALA A 21 -17.35 14.59 1.57
C ALA A 21 -16.18 13.71 2.01
N ALA A 22 -14.95 14.06 1.69
CA ALA A 22 -13.81 13.43 2.36
C ALA A 22 -13.98 13.64 3.88
N ASN A 23 -13.83 12.57 4.67
CA ASN A 23 -13.93 12.70 6.12
C ASN A 23 -12.82 13.61 6.66
N ASN A 24 -13.14 14.47 7.61
CA ASN A 24 -12.16 15.39 8.20
C ASN A 24 -11.18 14.62 9.11
N LEU A 25 -9.89 14.96 9.00
CA LEU A 25 -8.89 14.68 10.02
C LEU A 25 -8.78 15.90 10.93
N ASN A 26 -8.65 15.75 12.24
CA ASN A 26 -8.54 16.80 13.24
C ASN A 26 -7.36 16.48 14.16
N ASN A 27 -6.19 16.94 13.75
CA ASN A 27 -4.89 16.58 14.34
C ASN A 27 -4.66 17.23 15.73
N ASN A 28 -5.70 17.76 16.38
CA ASN A 28 -5.64 18.51 17.63
C ASN A 28 -6.63 17.99 18.70
N ASP A 29 -7.36 16.91 18.43
CA ASP A 29 -8.32 16.33 19.39
C ASP A 29 -7.69 15.36 20.40
N LYS A 30 -6.37 15.15 20.34
CA LYS A 30 -5.59 14.27 21.24
C LYS A 30 -5.84 12.78 21.01
N HIS A 31 -6.44 12.42 19.88
CA HIS A 31 -6.73 11.04 19.50
C HIS A 31 -6.28 10.77 18.07
N SER A 32 -5.90 9.53 17.78
CA SER A 32 -5.65 9.12 16.39
C SER A 32 -6.95 8.99 15.63
N GLN A 33 -6.92 9.43 14.38
CA GLN A 33 -8.05 9.41 13.47
C GLN A 33 -7.74 8.66 12.17
N PHE A 34 -8.80 8.35 11.43
CA PHE A 34 -8.71 7.77 10.10
C PHE A 34 -9.48 8.65 9.11
N GLY A 35 -8.78 9.12 8.08
CA GLY A 35 -9.32 9.92 6.99
C GLY A 35 -9.27 9.13 5.70
N TRP A 36 -10.36 9.15 4.95
CA TRP A 36 -10.41 8.61 3.59
C TRP A 36 -10.67 9.76 2.61
N PHE A 37 -9.72 9.96 1.69
CA PHE A 37 -9.80 10.93 0.61
C PHE A 37 -9.91 10.20 -0.74
N ASN A 38 -11.09 10.30 -1.38
CA ASN A 38 -11.29 9.82 -2.74
C ASN A 38 -11.22 11.01 -3.72
N THR A 39 -10.19 11.02 -4.58
CA THR A 39 -9.93 12.10 -5.53
C THR A 39 -11.00 12.20 -6.63
N ASP A 40 -11.75 11.12 -6.87
CA ASP A 40 -12.86 11.12 -7.82
C ASP A 40 -14.14 11.77 -7.26
N ALA A 41 -14.25 11.87 -5.93
CA ALA A 41 -15.46 12.31 -5.26
C ALA A 41 -15.33 13.64 -4.51
N ALA A 42 -14.10 13.99 -4.11
CA ALA A 42 -13.79 15.22 -3.40
C ALA A 42 -12.55 15.91 -3.98
N SER A 43 -12.52 17.24 -3.92
CA SER A 43 -11.35 18.03 -4.36
C SER A 43 -10.35 18.33 -3.23
N LYS A 44 -10.74 18.05 -1.98
CA LYS A 44 -9.92 18.25 -0.80
C LYS A 44 -10.40 17.43 0.39
N ILE A 45 -9.51 17.23 1.34
CA ILE A 45 -9.79 16.75 2.69
C ILE A 45 -9.40 17.83 3.70
N TYR A 46 -10.25 18.10 4.69
CA TYR A 46 -9.89 19.03 5.76
C TYR A 46 -9.01 18.32 6.78
N MET A 47 -7.90 18.97 7.11
CA MET A 47 -6.99 18.56 8.17
C MET A 47 -7.05 19.65 9.24
N GLY A 48 -8.03 19.53 10.12
CA GLY A 48 -8.33 20.39 11.24
C GLY A 48 -7.23 20.43 12.30
N GLY A 49 -7.32 21.45 13.16
CA GLY A 49 -6.28 21.83 14.12
C GLY A 49 -5.84 23.27 13.91
N SER A 50 -5.45 23.98 14.96
CA SER A 50 -4.87 25.33 14.80
C SER A 50 -3.54 25.22 14.05
N ARG A 51 -3.26 26.19 13.17
CA ARG A 51 -2.01 26.28 12.39
C ARG A 51 -0.73 26.30 13.24
N SER A 52 -0.85 26.62 14.53
CA SER A 52 0.21 26.55 15.54
C SER A 52 0.41 25.16 16.15
N SER A 53 -0.59 24.27 16.06
CA SER A 53 -0.58 22.92 16.64
C SER A 53 -0.02 21.87 15.68
N ALA A 54 -0.35 21.93 14.39
CA ALA A 54 0.22 21.00 13.39
C ALA A 54 1.73 21.26 13.19
N ARG A 55 2.14 22.53 13.05
CA ARG A 55 3.53 22.94 12.77
C ARG A 55 4.61 22.50 13.76
N ASN A 56 4.23 22.17 14.99
CA ASN A 56 5.21 21.80 16.01
C ASN A 56 5.62 20.31 15.95
N TYR A 57 4.93 19.49 15.14
CA TYR A 57 5.07 18.03 15.18
C TYR A 57 5.13 17.37 13.79
N VAL A 58 4.39 17.91 12.81
CA VAL A 58 4.68 17.67 11.39
C VAL A 58 5.63 18.76 10.90
N SER A 59 6.60 18.40 10.05
CA SER A 59 7.68 19.30 9.66
C SER A 59 7.16 20.59 8.97
N PRO A 60 7.92 21.71 9.00
CA PRO A 60 7.56 22.92 8.26
C PRO A 60 7.29 22.68 6.77
N GLU A 61 7.98 21.70 6.17
CA GLU A 61 7.80 21.27 4.79
C GLU A 61 6.41 20.64 4.57
N TYR A 62 5.90 19.87 5.54
CA TYR A 62 4.54 19.35 5.47
C TYR A 62 3.50 20.48 5.53
N ASP A 63 3.65 21.44 6.47
CA ASP A 63 2.76 22.63 6.56
C ASP A 63 2.76 23.43 5.25
N ALA A 64 3.90 23.54 4.59
CA ALA A 64 4.02 24.23 3.31
C ALA A 64 3.27 23.52 2.16
N ILE A 65 3.19 22.19 2.18
CA ILE A 65 2.48 21.40 1.15
C ILE A 65 0.97 21.39 1.41
N VAL A 66 0.57 21.18 2.67
CA VAL A 66 -0.83 21.05 3.11
C VAL A 66 -1.53 22.39 3.28
N GLU A 67 -0.78 23.49 3.38
CA GLU A 67 -1.30 24.85 3.58
C GLU A 67 -2.19 24.98 4.85
N GLY A 68 -1.89 24.17 5.86
CA GLY A 68 -2.33 24.33 7.25
C GLY A 68 -3.75 23.88 7.62
N HIS A 69 -4.67 23.66 6.66
CA HIS A 69 -6.07 23.34 7.00
C HIS A 69 -6.80 22.38 6.04
N SER A 70 -6.27 22.15 4.84
CA SER A 70 -6.89 21.22 3.89
C SER A 70 -5.88 20.73 2.86
N LEU A 71 -5.73 19.41 2.74
CA LEU A 71 -4.99 18.83 1.63
C LEU A 71 -5.88 18.85 0.39
N GLN A 72 -5.48 19.63 -0.61
CA GLN A 72 -6.14 19.65 -1.92
C GLN A 72 -5.58 18.54 -2.80
N ASP A 73 -6.38 18.05 -3.75
CA ASP A 73 -5.98 17.02 -4.72
C ASP A 73 -4.64 17.35 -5.40
N ALA A 74 -4.50 18.60 -5.87
CA ALA A 74 -3.28 19.13 -6.51
C ALA A 74 -2.01 19.13 -5.61
N LYS A 75 -2.15 18.84 -4.31
CA LYS A 75 -1.04 18.77 -3.34
C LYS A 75 -0.66 17.33 -2.99
N ILE A 76 -1.41 16.32 -3.43
CA ILE A 76 -1.09 14.91 -3.20
C ILE A 76 0.24 14.55 -3.86
N GLU A 77 0.44 14.84 -5.14
CA GLU A 77 1.70 14.51 -5.84
C GLU A 77 2.93 15.16 -5.16
N PRO A 78 2.94 16.46 -4.82
CA PRO A 78 4.03 17.05 -4.03
C PRO A 78 4.26 16.36 -2.68
N LEU A 79 3.19 15.96 -1.97
CA LEU A 79 3.29 15.25 -0.70
C LEU A 79 3.92 13.87 -0.88
N LEU A 80 3.43 13.10 -1.87
CA LEU A 80 3.99 11.80 -2.23
C LEU A 80 5.46 11.92 -2.67
N ALA A 81 5.81 12.96 -3.44
CA ALA A 81 7.19 13.22 -3.85
C ALA A 81 8.12 13.41 -2.65
N ALA A 82 7.66 14.09 -1.59
CA ALA A 82 8.40 14.30 -0.36
C ALA A 82 8.51 13.02 0.50
N VAL A 83 7.46 12.19 0.53
CA VAL A 83 7.45 10.92 1.30
C VAL A 83 8.27 9.83 0.58
N LEU A 84 8.18 9.74 -0.74
CA LEU A 84 8.80 8.70 -1.55
C LEU A 84 10.23 9.02 -1.96
N GLY A 85 10.52 10.30 -2.25
CA GLY A 85 11.77 10.71 -2.88
C GLY A 85 12.63 11.59 -1.97
N GLY A 86 13.94 11.42 -2.09
CA GLY A 86 14.95 12.41 -1.65
C GLY A 86 14.90 13.74 -2.42
N LYS A 87 13.71 14.16 -2.88
CA LYS A 87 13.38 15.50 -3.35
C LYS A 87 12.94 16.42 -2.19
N GLY A 88 12.98 15.92 -0.95
CA GLY A 88 12.85 16.71 0.26
C GLY A 88 13.92 17.80 0.37
N TRP A 89 13.57 18.87 1.07
CA TRP A 89 14.32 20.13 1.21
C TRP A 89 15.73 19.96 1.80
N ASN A 90 16.07 18.76 2.29
CA ASN A 90 17.27 18.43 3.04
C ASN A 90 18.05 17.20 2.50
N ASN A 91 17.70 16.64 1.33
CA ASN A 91 18.28 15.38 0.82
C ASN A 91 18.18 14.18 1.80
N VAL A 92 17.34 14.29 2.85
CA VAL A 92 17.06 13.20 3.80
C VAL A 92 15.80 12.49 3.33
N HIS A 93 15.75 11.17 3.51
CA HIS A 93 14.58 10.35 3.21
C HIS A 93 13.37 10.78 4.03
N GLY A 94 12.20 10.76 3.38
CA GLY A 94 10.92 10.96 4.03
C GLY A 94 10.63 12.41 4.39
N LEU A 95 9.44 12.60 4.94
CA LEU A 95 8.95 13.87 5.43
C LEU A 95 8.80 13.74 6.95
N PRO A 96 9.54 14.49 7.79
CA PRO A 96 9.48 14.29 9.22
C PRO A 96 8.06 14.43 9.77
N GLY A 97 7.62 13.43 10.55
CA GLY A 97 6.24 13.32 11.03
C GLY A 97 5.25 12.74 10.01
N VAL A 98 5.71 12.23 8.86
CA VAL A 98 4.88 11.52 7.89
C VAL A 98 5.56 10.23 7.44
N GLU A 99 4.88 9.12 7.66
CA GLU A 99 5.32 7.78 7.27
C GLU A 99 4.45 7.23 6.14
N LEU A 100 5.06 6.43 5.28
CA LEU A 100 4.31 5.66 4.29
C LEU A 100 3.66 4.46 4.97
N GLY A 101 2.32 4.45 5.03
CA GLY A 101 1.53 3.30 5.45
C GLY A 101 1.59 2.18 4.41
N PHE A 102 1.14 2.47 3.19
CA PHE A 102 1.34 1.61 2.02
C PHE A 102 1.28 2.42 0.72
N ILE A 103 1.73 1.81 -0.38
CA ILE A 103 1.55 2.33 -1.75
C ILE A 103 1.26 1.21 -2.73
N THR A 104 0.21 1.39 -3.52
CA THR A 104 -0.21 0.52 -4.63
C THR A 104 -0.56 1.41 -5.84
N PRO A 105 -0.78 0.86 -7.05
CA PRO A 105 -1.04 1.68 -8.25
C PRO A 105 -2.21 2.66 -8.15
N ASN A 106 -3.22 2.36 -7.32
CA ASN A 106 -4.45 3.14 -7.22
C ASN A 106 -4.76 3.62 -5.78
N SER A 107 -3.88 3.34 -4.82
CA SER A 107 -4.08 3.79 -3.45
C SER A 107 -2.78 4.00 -2.68
N VAL A 108 -2.81 5.00 -1.79
CA VAL A 108 -1.75 5.28 -0.82
C VAL A 108 -2.37 5.42 0.55
N MET A 109 -1.69 4.93 1.58
CA MET A 109 -1.94 5.33 2.95
C MET A 109 -0.73 6.09 3.50
N LEU A 110 -0.96 7.26 4.08
CA LEU A 110 0.02 8.01 4.86
C LEU A 110 -0.33 7.91 6.34
N ARG A 111 0.68 7.80 7.19
CA ARG A 111 0.57 7.98 8.63
C ARG A 111 1.17 9.32 9.00
N ILE A 112 0.43 10.14 9.72
CA ILE A 112 0.80 11.52 10.05
C ILE A 112 0.90 11.62 11.57
N SER A 113 2.09 11.90 12.08
CA SER A 113 2.32 12.01 13.52
C SER A 113 1.67 13.25 14.11
N ASP A 114 1.07 13.09 15.29
CA ASP A 114 0.49 14.15 16.08
C ASP A 114 1.42 14.59 17.24
N TRP A 115 0.93 15.54 18.03
CA TRP A 115 1.62 16.13 19.18
C TRP A 115 1.93 15.18 20.34
N THR A 116 1.41 13.95 20.32
CA THR A 116 1.62 12.90 21.31
C THR A 116 2.49 11.74 20.79
N GLY A 117 2.90 11.78 19.52
CA GLY A 117 3.56 10.66 18.84
C GLY A 117 2.58 9.58 18.38
N ILE A 118 1.27 9.88 18.40
CA ILE A 118 0.21 9.04 17.85
C ILE A 118 0.06 9.38 16.37
N ASN A 119 -0.17 8.39 15.51
CA ASN A 119 -0.29 8.60 14.06
C ASN A 119 -1.76 8.61 13.61
N ASP A 120 -2.18 9.68 12.94
CA ASP A 120 -3.39 9.72 12.12
C ASP A 120 -3.14 8.96 10.81
N SER A 121 -4.15 8.27 10.30
CA SER A 121 -4.06 7.56 9.01
C SER A 121 -4.87 8.27 7.94
N LEU A 122 -4.25 8.54 6.79
CA LEU A 122 -4.89 9.11 5.62
C LEU A 122 -4.80 8.13 4.46
N LEU A 123 -5.93 7.52 4.10
CA LEU A 123 -6.09 6.70 2.90
C LEU A 123 -6.50 7.61 1.73
N ILE A 124 -5.74 7.56 0.63
CA ILE A 124 -5.98 8.29 -0.60
C ILE A 124 -6.25 7.28 -1.72
N THR A 125 -7.36 7.45 -2.43
CA THR A 125 -7.83 6.57 -3.51
C THR A 125 -8.36 7.41 -4.67
N GLY A 126 -8.56 6.80 -5.84
CA GLY A 126 -9.23 7.39 -6.99
C GLY A 126 -8.32 7.49 -8.23
N ALA A 127 -8.90 7.87 -9.37
CA ALA A 127 -8.23 7.81 -10.67
C ALA A 127 -6.98 8.70 -10.74
N SER A 128 -6.97 9.85 -10.06
CA SER A 128 -5.80 10.74 -10.03
C SER A 128 -4.57 10.12 -9.36
N VAL A 129 -4.76 9.16 -8.44
CA VAL A 129 -3.67 8.53 -7.68
C VAL A 129 -2.69 7.81 -8.60
N GLU A 130 -3.20 7.09 -9.61
CA GLU A 130 -2.37 6.40 -10.59
C GLU A 130 -1.45 7.38 -11.33
N GLY A 131 -2.00 8.52 -11.75
CA GLY A 131 -1.24 9.58 -12.42
C GLY A 131 -0.12 10.15 -11.54
N TYR A 132 -0.37 10.35 -10.26
CA TYR A 132 0.65 10.84 -9.30
C TYR A 132 1.75 9.80 -9.06
N ILE A 133 1.41 8.52 -9.00
CA ILE A 133 2.40 7.46 -8.78
C ILE A 133 3.28 7.32 -10.03
N GLN A 134 2.69 7.33 -11.22
CA GLN A 134 3.41 7.25 -12.49
C GLN A 134 4.33 8.46 -12.74
N SER A 135 3.93 9.66 -12.30
CA SER A 135 4.78 10.86 -12.46
C SER A 135 6.02 10.85 -11.55
N LEU A 136 5.93 10.13 -10.41
CA LEU A 136 7.01 10.00 -9.43
C LEU A 136 7.90 8.78 -9.70
N ALA A 137 7.34 7.72 -10.28
CA ALA A 137 8.05 6.48 -10.56
C ALA A 137 9.14 6.69 -11.62
N GLY A 138 10.39 6.42 -11.22
CA GLY A 138 11.50 6.26 -12.14
C GLY A 138 11.48 4.89 -12.83
N GLY A 139 12.29 4.73 -13.87
CA GLY A 139 12.50 3.42 -14.50
C GLY A 139 13.53 2.54 -13.81
N ASN A 140 14.32 3.07 -12.87
CA ASN A 140 15.46 2.39 -12.25
C ASN A 140 15.69 2.90 -10.82
N VAL A 141 16.33 2.06 -9.99
CA VAL A 141 16.91 2.43 -8.69
C VAL A 141 18.44 2.28 -8.78
N ASP A 142 19.21 3.10 -8.09
CA ASP A 142 20.65 3.01 -7.94
C ASP A 142 21.01 3.07 -6.45
N ILE A 143 21.20 1.90 -5.84
CA ILE A 143 21.41 1.76 -4.39
C ILE A 143 22.74 2.34 -3.90
N LYS A 144 23.60 2.82 -4.81
CA LYS A 144 24.83 3.55 -4.45
C LYS A 144 24.61 5.03 -4.23
N ASN A 145 23.54 5.58 -4.80
CA ASN A 145 23.31 7.00 -4.63
C ASN A 145 22.87 7.27 -3.19
N SER A 146 23.08 8.50 -2.73
CA SER A 146 22.67 8.93 -1.40
C SER A 146 21.25 9.52 -1.40
N LYS A 147 20.39 9.13 -2.36
CA LYS A 147 19.04 9.69 -2.51
C LYS A 147 17.99 8.58 -2.60
N SER A 148 16.92 8.67 -1.82
CA SER A 148 15.81 7.73 -1.95
C SER A 148 15.15 7.82 -3.31
N GLN A 149 14.90 6.67 -3.90
CA GLN A 149 14.26 6.52 -5.21
C GLN A 149 13.01 5.65 -5.11
N PHE A 150 12.05 5.99 -5.96
CA PHE A 150 10.88 5.19 -6.21
C PHE A 150 10.88 4.82 -7.69
N ALA A 151 10.78 3.53 -7.97
CA ALA A 151 10.71 3.03 -9.34
C ALA A 151 9.51 2.12 -9.53
N GLU A 152 9.06 2.03 -10.79
CA GLU A 152 8.04 1.09 -11.20
C GLU A 152 8.61 0.09 -12.21
N PHE A 153 8.45 -1.18 -11.91
CA PHE A 153 8.62 -2.28 -12.84
C PHE A 153 7.27 -2.61 -13.47
N TYR A 154 7.07 -2.13 -14.70
CA TYR A 154 5.88 -2.38 -15.49
C TYR A 154 6.13 -3.50 -16.52
N SER A 155 5.61 -4.70 -16.23
CA SER A 155 5.92 -5.92 -16.99
C SER A 155 5.29 -5.97 -18.39
N THR A 156 4.15 -5.32 -18.60
CA THR A 156 3.42 -5.28 -19.89
C THR A 156 3.90 -4.17 -20.83
N GLY A 157 4.83 -3.32 -20.39
CA GLY A 157 5.47 -2.27 -21.20
C GLY A 157 6.97 -2.50 -21.40
N LYS A 158 7.81 -1.68 -20.74
CA LYS A 158 9.28 -1.78 -20.88
C LYS A 158 9.87 -3.06 -20.26
N GLY A 159 9.11 -3.75 -19.41
CA GLY A 159 9.37 -5.12 -18.97
C GLY A 159 10.63 -5.30 -18.15
N SER A 160 11.33 -4.22 -17.80
CA SER A 160 12.61 -4.30 -17.13
C SER A 160 12.94 -3.14 -16.21
N ILE A 161 13.59 -3.44 -15.09
CA ILE A 161 14.15 -2.46 -14.14
C ILE A 161 15.63 -2.75 -13.92
N TRP A 162 16.44 -1.70 -13.86
CA TRP A 162 17.84 -1.82 -13.44
C TRP A 162 17.99 -1.38 -11.99
N MET A 163 18.75 -2.16 -11.23
CA MET A 163 19.25 -1.78 -9.92
C MET A 163 20.75 -1.51 -10.02
N GLY A 164 21.12 -0.25 -9.87
CA GLY A 164 22.49 0.23 -9.88
C GLY A 164 23.21 -0.05 -8.59
N GLY A 165 24.48 -0.41 -8.69
CA GLY A 165 25.21 -1.08 -7.60
C GLY A 165 25.28 -2.57 -7.87
N GLY A 166 26.48 -3.14 -7.90
CA GLY A 166 26.66 -4.54 -8.28
C GLY A 166 26.11 -5.48 -7.22
N LYS A 167 26.17 -6.79 -7.48
CA LYS A 167 25.79 -7.83 -6.51
C LYS A 167 26.42 -7.60 -5.12
N SER A 168 27.67 -7.16 -5.05
CA SER A 168 28.35 -6.82 -3.77
C SER A 168 27.70 -5.68 -3.00
N ASP A 169 27.16 -4.67 -3.69
CA ASP A 169 26.51 -3.52 -3.06
C ASP A 169 25.11 -3.90 -2.56
N ALA A 170 24.37 -4.68 -3.35
CA ALA A 170 23.07 -5.22 -2.96
C ALA A 170 23.16 -6.10 -1.71
N LYS A 171 24.20 -6.95 -1.64
CA LYS A 171 24.54 -7.77 -0.46
C LYS A 171 24.79 -6.95 0.80
N ARG A 172 25.37 -5.75 0.67
CA ARG A 172 25.76 -4.89 1.80
C ARG A 172 24.57 -4.13 2.40
N ILE A 173 23.58 -3.80 1.58
CA ILE A 173 22.48 -2.90 1.96
C ILE A 173 21.21 -3.68 2.33
N VAL A 174 21.02 -4.86 1.73
CA VAL A 174 19.79 -5.63 1.83
C VAL A 174 20.08 -7.02 2.37
N SER A 175 20.31 -8.00 1.49
CA SER A 175 20.69 -9.36 1.88
C SER A 175 21.41 -10.08 0.74
N ASP A 176 22.08 -11.19 1.07
CA ASP A 176 22.70 -12.08 0.09
C ASP A 176 21.70 -12.61 -0.95
N GLU A 177 20.47 -12.86 -0.51
CA GLU A 177 19.39 -13.39 -1.32
C GLU A 177 18.76 -12.34 -2.21
N PHE A 178 18.57 -11.11 -1.72
CA PHE A 178 18.12 -10.01 -2.56
C PHE A 178 19.11 -9.77 -3.69
N GLY A 179 20.42 -9.80 -3.40
CA GLY A 179 21.47 -9.69 -4.41
C GLY A 179 21.58 -10.89 -5.36
N GLU A 180 21.17 -12.09 -4.94
CA GLU A 180 21.11 -13.29 -5.79
C GLU A 180 19.87 -13.30 -6.70
N ILE A 181 18.71 -12.93 -6.17
CA ILE A 181 17.42 -12.87 -6.90
C ILE A 181 17.44 -11.77 -7.94
N THR A 182 18.02 -10.62 -7.59
CA THR A 182 18.00 -9.44 -8.48
C THR A 182 19.31 -9.23 -9.24
N GLY A 183 20.36 -9.97 -8.87
CA GLY A 183 21.63 -10.05 -9.58
C GLY A 183 22.45 -8.75 -9.66
N GLY A 184 21.99 -7.63 -9.07
CA GLY A 184 22.55 -6.30 -9.35
C GLY A 184 22.51 -5.93 -10.85
N SER A 185 21.55 -6.50 -11.58
CA SER A 185 21.44 -6.39 -13.03
C SER A 185 19.97 -6.26 -13.44
N ARG A 186 19.71 -6.07 -14.74
CA ARG A 186 18.36 -5.82 -15.27
C ARG A 186 17.42 -7.02 -15.01
N ILE A 187 16.41 -6.84 -14.17
CA ILE A 187 15.27 -7.76 -14.07
C ILE A 187 14.46 -7.58 -15.36
N ASP A 188 14.17 -8.66 -16.09
CA ASP A 188 13.44 -8.60 -17.37
C ASP A 188 12.37 -9.69 -17.42
N CYS A 189 11.09 -9.29 -17.38
CA CYS A 189 9.93 -10.20 -17.22
C CYS A 189 9.96 -11.35 -18.24
N ASN A 190 10.31 -11.05 -19.50
CA ASN A 190 10.30 -12.02 -20.61
C ASN A 190 11.50 -12.97 -20.63
N LYS A 191 12.41 -12.87 -19.66
CA LYS A 191 13.61 -13.72 -19.54
C LYS A 191 13.62 -14.44 -18.19
N ARG A 192 14.53 -14.05 -17.30
CA ARG A 192 14.61 -14.59 -15.93
C ARG A 192 13.69 -13.84 -14.96
N GLY A 193 13.26 -12.63 -15.33
CA GLY A 193 12.50 -11.73 -14.46
C GLY A 193 11.22 -12.32 -13.92
N LYS A 194 10.49 -13.15 -14.68
CA LYS A 194 9.32 -13.86 -14.13
C LYS A 194 9.68 -14.71 -12.89
N LYS A 195 10.72 -15.55 -12.99
CA LYS A 195 11.19 -16.38 -11.86
C LYS A 195 11.80 -15.55 -10.74
N GLU A 196 12.45 -14.44 -11.07
CA GLU A 196 13.05 -13.52 -10.08
C GLU A 196 11.95 -12.78 -9.31
N VAL A 197 10.89 -12.31 -9.97
CA VAL A 197 9.72 -11.66 -9.36
C VAL A 197 8.91 -12.67 -8.53
N GLU A 198 8.69 -13.89 -9.04
CA GLU A 198 8.08 -14.99 -8.27
C GLU A 198 8.91 -15.33 -7.02
N GLY A 199 10.22 -15.52 -7.18
CA GLY A 199 11.13 -15.82 -6.06
C GLY A 199 11.21 -14.68 -5.04
N LEU A 200 11.20 -13.43 -5.50
CA LEU A 200 11.18 -12.25 -4.65
C LEU A 200 9.89 -12.18 -3.82
N PHE A 201 8.73 -12.27 -4.48
CA PHE A 201 7.44 -12.23 -3.79
C PHE A 201 7.30 -13.41 -2.82
N ALA A 202 7.67 -14.61 -3.23
CA ALA A 202 7.69 -15.78 -2.38
C ALA A 202 8.63 -15.59 -1.18
N ALA A 203 9.82 -15.01 -1.34
CA ALA A 203 10.73 -14.76 -0.22
C ALA A 203 10.18 -13.71 0.77
N LEU A 204 9.57 -12.63 0.26
CA LEU A 204 8.91 -11.60 1.08
C LEU A 204 7.75 -12.15 1.89
N THR A 205 7.00 -13.05 1.27
CA THR A 205 5.73 -13.53 1.82
C THR A 205 5.84 -14.86 2.51
N SER A 206 6.87 -15.68 2.29
CA SER A 206 7.12 -16.93 3.03
C SER A 206 8.08 -16.72 4.20
N GLY A 207 8.84 -15.62 4.22
CA GLY A 207 9.85 -15.34 5.25
C GLY A 207 10.94 -16.42 5.39
N ASN A 208 11.00 -17.34 4.43
CA ASN A 208 12.17 -18.15 4.19
C ASN A 208 13.08 -17.39 3.26
N GLY A 209 14.36 -17.49 3.54
CA GLY A 209 15.33 -17.20 2.52
C GLY A 209 15.28 -18.23 1.40
N TRP A 210 15.83 -17.89 0.23
CA TRP A 210 16.11 -18.84 -0.84
C TRP A 210 16.97 -20.03 -0.34
N LYS A 211 17.73 -19.83 0.75
CA LYS A 211 18.47 -20.89 1.46
C LYS A 211 17.76 -21.27 2.77
N PRO A 212 17.72 -22.57 3.15
CA PRO A 212 17.04 -23.07 4.36
C PRO A 212 17.47 -22.43 5.70
N GLU A 213 18.60 -21.72 5.69
CA GLU A 213 19.27 -21.19 6.88
C GLU A 213 19.11 -19.66 7.02
N GLN A 214 18.37 -19.01 6.11
CA GLN A 214 18.13 -17.56 6.12
C GLN A 214 16.63 -17.28 6.34
N HIS A 215 16.33 -16.20 7.09
CA HIS A 215 14.97 -15.79 7.45
C HIS A 215 14.50 -14.62 6.59
N GLY A 216 14.12 -14.90 5.35
CA GLY A 216 13.57 -13.91 4.43
C GLY A 216 14.60 -12.89 3.91
N LEU A 217 14.11 -11.89 3.17
CA LEU A 217 14.96 -10.82 2.63
C LEU A 217 15.24 -9.78 3.71
N GLU A 218 16.34 -9.95 4.45
CA GLU A 218 16.81 -8.93 5.39
C GLU A 218 16.87 -7.55 4.72
N GLY A 219 16.37 -6.52 5.41
CA GLY A 219 16.36 -5.16 4.90
C GLY A 219 15.39 -4.90 3.75
N VAL A 220 14.46 -5.82 3.43
CA VAL A 220 13.32 -5.61 2.52
C VAL A 220 11.99 -5.82 3.22
N GLU A 221 11.03 -4.95 2.95
CA GLU A 221 9.66 -5.03 3.45
C GLU A 221 8.65 -4.96 2.31
N LEU A 222 7.58 -5.75 2.40
CA LEU A 222 6.38 -5.60 1.58
C LEU A 222 5.56 -4.41 2.11
N VAL A 223 5.43 -3.36 1.32
CA VAL A 223 4.75 -2.10 1.70
C VAL A 223 3.57 -1.76 0.78
N GLY A 224 3.16 -2.71 -0.07
CA GLY A 224 2.07 -2.56 -1.02
C GLY A 224 1.65 -3.92 -1.56
N LEU A 225 0.35 -4.23 -1.60
CA LEU A 225 -0.16 -5.46 -2.21
C LEU A 225 -1.60 -5.29 -2.74
N THR A 226 -1.79 -5.63 -4.00
CA THR A 226 -3.09 -5.79 -4.68
C THR A 226 -3.11 -7.14 -5.41
N PRO A 227 -4.21 -7.56 -6.06
CA PRO A 227 -4.23 -8.79 -6.85
C PRO A 227 -3.23 -8.83 -8.02
N ASP A 228 -2.81 -7.66 -8.49
CA ASP A 228 -2.01 -7.49 -9.72
C ASP A 228 -0.72 -6.67 -9.52
N SER A 229 -0.42 -6.28 -8.28
CA SER A 229 0.78 -5.52 -7.97
C SER A 229 1.29 -5.78 -6.56
N PHE A 230 2.57 -5.54 -6.35
CA PHE A 230 3.14 -5.43 -5.01
C PHE A 230 4.27 -4.41 -4.98
N THR A 231 4.43 -3.73 -3.84
CA THR A 231 5.49 -2.75 -3.63
C THR A 231 6.42 -3.20 -2.53
N ILE A 232 7.72 -3.10 -2.80
CA ILE A 232 8.76 -3.37 -1.81
C ILE A 232 9.44 -2.07 -1.38
N SER A 233 9.90 -2.04 -0.14
CA SER A 233 10.78 -1.03 0.41
C SER A 233 12.08 -1.71 0.86
N PHE A 234 13.24 -1.12 0.59
CA PHE A 234 14.52 -1.70 0.99
C PHE A 234 15.58 -0.64 1.31
N GLY A 235 16.63 -1.08 2.00
CA GLY A 235 17.75 -0.21 2.38
C GLY A 235 17.50 0.67 3.61
N ALA A 236 16.43 0.41 4.38
CA ALA A 236 16.04 1.21 5.55
C ALA A 236 17.12 1.35 6.66
N ASN A 237 18.10 0.43 6.70
CA ASN A 237 19.25 0.49 7.61
C ASN A 237 20.40 1.38 7.08
N GLY A 238 20.30 1.89 5.85
CA GLY A 238 21.22 2.83 5.22
C GLY A 238 20.72 4.29 5.28
N PRO A 239 21.44 5.25 4.67
CA PRO A 239 21.02 6.66 4.65
C PRO A 239 19.79 6.94 3.76
N THR A 240 19.28 5.93 3.03
CA THR A 240 18.22 6.04 2.03
C THR A 240 17.30 4.82 2.11
N THR A 241 16.00 5.02 1.89
CA THR A 241 15.07 3.91 1.67
C THR A 241 14.54 3.96 0.25
N ASP A 242 14.81 2.92 -0.52
CA ASP A 242 14.39 2.80 -1.92
C ASP A 242 13.16 1.91 -2.04
N ARG A 243 12.38 2.13 -3.10
CA ARG A 243 11.12 1.42 -3.33
C ARG A 243 10.98 1.00 -4.78
N ILE A 244 10.46 -0.20 -4.99
CA ILE A 244 10.10 -0.72 -6.32
C ILE A 244 8.67 -1.23 -6.26
N MET A 245 7.81 -0.68 -7.11
CA MET A 245 6.47 -1.19 -7.36
C MET A 245 6.51 -2.14 -8.56
N PHE A 246 6.05 -3.38 -8.39
CA PHE A 246 5.94 -4.38 -9.45
C PHE A 246 4.49 -4.46 -9.91
N THR A 247 4.25 -4.25 -11.21
CA THR A 247 2.91 -4.21 -11.81
C THR A 247 2.80 -5.10 -13.05
N GLY A 248 1.56 -5.49 -13.38
CA GLY A 248 1.23 -6.27 -14.57
C GLY A 248 1.42 -7.79 -14.38
N THR A 249 1.48 -8.52 -15.49
CA THR A 249 1.37 -9.99 -15.50
C THR A 249 2.44 -10.71 -14.68
N CYS A 250 3.68 -10.20 -14.64
CA CYS A 250 4.72 -10.82 -13.82
C CYS A 250 4.40 -10.72 -12.31
N ALA A 251 3.76 -9.62 -11.87
CA ALA A 251 3.37 -9.44 -10.48
C ALA A 251 2.15 -10.31 -10.13
N SER A 252 1.11 -10.31 -10.97
CA SER A 252 -0.07 -11.16 -10.75
C SER A 252 0.27 -12.65 -10.73
N ASP A 253 1.17 -13.10 -11.62
CA ASP A 253 1.63 -14.50 -11.66
C ASP A 253 2.39 -14.87 -10.38
N ALA A 254 3.24 -13.98 -9.87
CA ALA A 254 3.98 -14.18 -8.63
C ALA A 254 3.08 -14.27 -7.40
N ILE A 255 2.05 -13.42 -7.34
CA ILE A 255 1.05 -13.44 -6.27
C ILE A 255 0.27 -14.77 -6.32
N ALA A 256 -0.22 -15.17 -7.48
CA ALA A 256 -0.96 -16.42 -7.64
C ALA A 256 -0.11 -17.66 -7.30
N ALA A 257 1.18 -17.66 -7.65
CA ALA A 257 2.07 -18.79 -7.38
C ALA A 257 2.43 -18.96 -5.89
N ALA A 258 2.34 -17.89 -5.09
CA ALA A 258 2.71 -17.92 -3.67
C ALA A 258 1.53 -18.26 -2.74
N ASP A 259 0.30 -18.37 -3.26
CA ASP A 259 -0.88 -18.64 -2.43
C ASP A 259 -0.82 -20.06 -1.85
N PHE A 260 -0.77 -20.16 -0.52
CA PHE A 260 -0.77 -21.43 0.20
C PHE A 260 -2.19 -21.95 0.48
N GLY A 261 -3.24 -21.17 0.22
CA GLY A 261 -4.65 -21.50 0.46
C GLY A 261 -5.03 -21.66 1.94
N ARG A 262 -4.08 -21.49 2.87
CA ARG A 262 -4.27 -21.53 4.32
C ARG A 262 -3.16 -20.76 5.04
N ALA A 263 -3.47 -20.21 6.21
CA ALA A 263 -2.47 -19.56 7.07
C ALA A 263 -2.27 -20.36 8.35
N ASP A 264 -1.05 -20.84 8.58
CA ASP A 264 -0.65 -21.46 9.84
C ASP A 264 0.35 -20.56 10.57
N PHE A 265 -0.11 -19.95 11.66
CA PHE A 265 0.65 -19.07 12.54
C PHE A 265 1.67 -19.82 13.40
N LYS A 266 1.77 -21.14 13.31
CA LYS A 266 2.89 -21.92 13.86
C LYS A 266 3.90 -22.33 12.79
N ASP A 267 3.50 -22.30 11.53
CA ASP A 267 4.37 -22.64 10.40
C ASP A 267 5.00 -21.38 9.83
N SER A 268 6.33 -21.29 9.88
CA SER A 268 7.05 -20.18 9.26
C SER A 268 6.89 -20.15 7.74
N ASN A 269 6.43 -21.21 7.09
CA ASN A 269 6.32 -21.30 5.63
C ASN A 269 4.95 -20.88 5.10
N SER A 270 3.89 -20.96 5.92
CA SER A 270 2.50 -20.66 5.53
C SER A 270 2.15 -19.20 5.82
N ARG A 271 2.76 -18.27 5.08
CA ARG A 271 2.71 -16.84 5.39
C ARG A 271 1.94 -15.97 4.38
N PHE A 272 1.49 -16.51 3.23
CA PHE A 272 0.57 -15.80 2.34
C PHE A 272 -0.67 -16.61 2.02
N VAL A 273 -1.81 -15.93 2.06
CA VAL A 273 -3.10 -16.49 1.65
C VAL A 273 -3.86 -15.50 0.81
N LYS A 274 -4.42 -16.01 -0.29
CA LYS A 274 -5.47 -15.34 -1.02
C LYS A 274 -6.83 -15.87 -0.58
N PHE A 275 -7.73 -14.98 -0.21
CA PHE A 275 -9.13 -15.28 0.09
C PHE A 275 -10.02 -14.63 -0.97
N ASP A 276 -10.51 -15.44 -1.90
CA ASP A 276 -11.55 -15.03 -2.83
C ASP A 276 -12.91 -15.37 -2.22
N THR A 277 -13.62 -14.35 -1.73
CA THR A 277 -14.93 -14.49 -1.06
C THR A 277 -16.04 -15.00 -1.98
N ASP A 278 -15.85 -14.94 -3.30
CA ASP A 278 -16.81 -15.46 -4.27
C ASP A 278 -16.56 -16.95 -4.58
N ALA A 279 -15.30 -17.39 -4.48
CA ALA A 279 -14.89 -18.76 -4.74
C ALA A 279 -14.78 -19.64 -3.48
N GLN A 280 -14.58 -19.03 -2.31
CA GLN A 280 -14.31 -19.71 -1.04
C GLN A 280 -15.28 -19.23 0.03
N ALA A 281 -15.83 -20.17 0.81
CA ALA A 281 -16.70 -19.82 1.93
C ALA A 281 -15.91 -19.30 3.15
N ASN A 282 -14.69 -19.80 3.35
CA ASN A 282 -13.79 -19.38 4.41
C ASN A 282 -12.33 -19.70 4.06
N VAL A 283 -11.42 -19.09 4.84
CA VAL A 283 -10.00 -19.46 4.88
C VAL A 283 -9.67 -20.02 6.25
N TYR A 284 -9.04 -21.19 6.26
CA TYR A 284 -8.59 -21.83 7.49
C TYR A 284 -7.35 -21.14 8.07
N LEU A 285 -7.38 -20.89 9.38
CA LEU A 285 -6.34 -20.19 10.12
C LEU A 285 -5.87 -21.04 11.32
N ALA A 286 -4.70 -21.69 11.23
CA ALA A 286 -4.14 -22.48 12.35
C ALA A 286 -3.26 -21.65 13.30
N GLY A 287 -3.33 -21.92 14.61
CA GLY A 287 -2.45 -21.30 15.61
C GLY A 287 -2.72 -19.81 15.88
N GLY A 288 -1.71 -19.10 16.40
CA GLY A 288 -1.80 -17.67 16.69
C GLY A 288 -2.58 -17.33 17.98
N SER A 289 -2.46 -16.08 18.41
CA SER A 289 -3.21 -15.48 19.52
C SER A 289 -3.18 -13.96 19.38
N GLY A 290 -4.10 -13.26 20.04
CA GLY A 290 -4.16 -11.80 20.05
C GLY A 290 -5.35 -11.25 19.27
N PRO A 291 -5.48 -9.92 19.15
CA PRO A 291 -6.72 -9.27 18.76
C PRO A 291 -7.26 -9.70 17.40
N PHE A 292 -6.39 -9.96 16.42
CA PHE A 292 -6.81 -10.53 15.13
C PHE A 292 -7.45 -11.90 15.30
N ARG A 293 -6.88 -12.78 16.12
CA ARG A 293 -7.44 -14.11 16.38
C ARG A 293 -8.70 -14.07 17.22
N ASP A 294 -8.83 -13.09 18.09
CA ASP A 294 -10.06 -12.88 18.85
C ASP A 294 -11.21 -12.43 17.93
N LEU A 295 -10.90 -11.75 16.82
CA LEU A 295 -11.88 -11.32 15.81
C LEU A 295 -12.32 -12.46 14.89
N VAL A 296 -11.39 -13.24 14.32
CA VAL A 296 -11.68 -14.21 13.23
C VAL A 296 -11.54 -15.68 13.63
N GLY A 297 -11.25 -15.98 14.90
CA GLY A 297 -11.16 -17.35 15.40
C GLY A 297 -10.17 -18.26 14.64
N GLY A 298 -10.62 -19.49 14.36
CA GLY A 298 -9.85 -20.54 13.67
C GLY A 298 -10.01 -20.58 12.14
N SER A 299 -10.90 -19.76 11.60
CA SER A 299 -11.13 -19.61 10.16
C SER A 299 -11.81 -18.28 9.94
N MET A 300 -11.41 -17.53 8.91
CA MET A 300 -12.07 -16.28 8.54
C MET A 300 -13.10 -16.54 7.45
N ASP A 301 -14.36 -16.21 7.70
CA ASP A 301 -15.43 -16.21 6.70
C ASP A 301 -15.63 -14.83 6.03
N VAL A 302 -16.64 -14.74 5.15
CA VAL A 302 -16.95 -13.51 4.40
C VAL A 302 -17.41 -12.37 5.30
N GLU A 303 -18.22 -12.65 6.33
CA GLU A 303 -18.73 -11.62 7.24
C GLU A 303 -17.59 -11.07 8.09
N GLU A 304 -16.75 -11.96 8.63
CA GLU A 304 -15.56 -11.61 9.40
C GLU A 304 -14.54 -10.81 8.56
N ALA A 305 -14.35 -11.16 7.28
CA ALA A 305 -13.49 -10.40 6.37
C ALA A 305 -14.02 -8.99 6.10
N VAL A 306 -15.33 -8.83 5.95
CA VAL A 306 -15.98 -7.52 5.78
C VAL A 306 -15.87 -6.68 7.05
N ASP A 307 -16.06 -7.28 8.23
CA ASP A 307 -15.94 -6.58 9.50
C ASP A 307 -14.49 -6.21 9.81
N LEU A 308 -13.53 -7.08 9.49
CA LEU A 308 -12.11 -6.76 9.53
C LEU A 308 -11.80 -5.57 8.61
N PHE A 309 -12.28 -5.57 7.36
CA PHE A 309 -12.08 -4.45 6.45
C PHE A 309 -12.61 -3.15 7.07
N LYS A 310 -13.86 -3.11 7.52
CA LYS A 310 -14.45 -1.92 8.17
C LYS A 310 -13.60 -1.45 9.33
N LEU A 311 -13.16 -2.38 10.18
CA LEU A 311 -12.33 -2.08 11.33
C LEU A 311 -10.98 -1.48 10.92
N LEU A 312 -10.39 -2.00 9.85
CA LEU A 312 -9.15 -1.50 9.23
C LEU A 312 -9.29 -0.14 8.55
N VAL A 313 -10.48 0.27 8.12
CA VAL A 313 -10.71 1.56 7.43
C VAL A 313 -11.54 2.56 8.23
N GLN A 314 -11.94 2.24 9.47
CA GLN A 314 -12.70 3.13 10.34
C GLN A 314 -11.93 3.52 11.60
N HIS A 315 -10.86 2.81 11.93
CA HIS A 315 -10.14 2.99 13.19
C HIS A 315 -8.62 3.20 12.98
N LYS A 316 -7.99 3.85 13.96
CA LYS A 316 -6.55 4.19 13.99
C LYS A 316 -5.63 3.03 13.61
N ASP A 317 -4.58 3.26 12.82
CA ASP A 317 -3.64 2.22 12.34
C ASP A 317 -4.29 1.01 11.64
N GLY A 318 -5.60 1.06 11.37
CA GLY A 318 -6.39 -0.09 10.97
C GLY A 318 -7.13 -0.81 12.11
N GLY A 319 -7.32 -0.19 13.26
CA GLY A 319 -8.18 -0.64 14.36
C GLY A 319 -7.75 -1.89 15.12
N LEU A 320 -6.76 -2.62 14.64
CA LEU A 320 -6.42 -3.94 15.13
C LEU A 320 -4.94 -4.03 15.43
N ALA A 321 -4.61 -4.31 16.69
CA ALA A 321 -3.21 -4.43 17.10
C ALA A 321 -2.50 -5.51 16.27
N ASP A 322 -1.23 -5.24 15.98
CA ASP A 322 -0.36 -6.09 15.17
C ASP A 322 -0.86 -6.35 13.74
N THR A 323 -1.88 -5.64 13.27
CA THR A 323 -2.38 -5.74 11.90
C THR A 323 -2.11 -4.44 11.14
N ARG A 324 -1.63 -4.55 9.90
CA ARG A 324 -1.31 -3.42 9.03
C ARG A 324 -1.95 -3.63 7.67
N LEU A 325 -2.67 -2.62 7.17
CA LEU A 325 -3.07 -2.56 5.77
C LEU A 325 -1.87 -2.48 4.85
N LEU A 326 -1.93 -3.24 3.75
CA LEU A 326 -0.94 -3.27 2.68
C LEU A 326 -1.52 -2.80 1.34
N GLY A 327 -2.83 -2.61 1.25
CA GLY A 327 -3.45 -2.10 0.03
C GLY A 327 -4.97 -2.12 0.12
N VAL A 328 -5.59 -1.19 -0.59
CA VAL A 328 -7.05 -1.13 -0.82
C VAL A 328 -7.27 -0.78 -2.28
N THR A 329 -8.04 -1.58 -3.00
CA THR A 329 -8.51 -1.26 -4.36
C THR A 329 -10.02 -1.09 -4.35
N ASP A 330 -10.67 -1.02 -5.51
CA ASP A 330 -12.13 -1.04 -5.59
C ASP A 330 -12.73 -2.42 -5.26
N THR A 331 -11.92 -3.48 -5.33
CA THR A 331 -12.40 -4.88 -5.29
C THR A 331 -11.67 -5.75 -4.29
N SER A 332 -10.65 -5.23 -3.62
CA SER A 332 -9.81 -6.00 -2.72
C SER A 332 -9.20 -5.14 -1.62
N PHE A 333 -8.79 -5.79 -0.55
CA PHE A 333 -7.85 -5.21 0.40
C PHE A 333 -6.82 -6.26 0.80
N SER A 334 -5.67 -5.80 1.26
CA SER A 334 -4.61 -6.67 1.75
C SER A 334 -4.10 -6.17 3.10
N PHE A 335 -3.63 -7.10 3.92
CA PHE A 335 -3.12 -6.80 5.23
C PHE A 335 -2.05 -7.78 5.68
N ALA A 336 -1.21 -7.34 6.60
CA ALA A 336 -0.24 -8.15 7.29
C ALA A 336 -0.59 -8.23 8.77
N VAL A 337 -0.51 -9.43 9.35
CA VAL A 337 -0.63 -9.69 10.79
C VAL A 337 0.74 -10.08 11.32
N LYS A 338 1.31 -9.23 12.16
CA LYS A 338 2.53 -9.51 12.91
C LYS A 338 2.19 -10.42 14.09
N GLN A 339 2.98 -11.46 14.29
CA GLN A 339 2.80 -12.37 15.42
C GLN A 339 3.95 -12.27 16.42
N ASN A 340 5.16 -12.03 15.92
CA ASN A 340 6.35 -11.75 16.71
C ASN A 340 7.35 -10.97 15.84
N SER A 341 8.58 -10.78 16.33
CA SER A 341 9.64 -10.06 15.59
C SER A 341 10.03 -10.69 14.25
N TYR A 342 9.68 -11.95 14.00
CA TYR A 342 10.16 -12.73 12.85
C TYR A 342 9.05 -13.28 11.95
N ILE A 343 7.80 -13.31 12.41
CA ILE A 343 6.67 -13.90 11.69
C ILE A 343 5.60 -12.83 11.42
N THR A 344 5.39 -12.60 10.13
CA THR A 344 4.30 -11.80 9.57
C THR A 344 3.49 -12.66 8.62
N LYS A 345 2.17 -12.65 8.73
CA LYS A 345 1.23 -13.32 7.83
C LYS A 345 0.56 -12.29 6.95
N THR A 346 0.63 -12.47 5.64
CA THR A 346 0.05 -11.58 4.64
C THR A 346 -1.21 -12.21 4.06
N PHE A 347 -2.24 -11.40 3.90
CA PHE A 347 -3.52 -11.79 3.34
C PHE A 347 -3.88 -10.85 2.21
N LEU A 348 -4.40 -11.41 1.13
CA LEU A 348 -5.09 -10.69 0.07
C LEU A 348 -6.53 -11.17 0.04
N VAL A 349 -7.49 -10.27 0.25
CA VAL A 349 -8.91 -10.59 0.28
C VAL A 349 -9.61 -9.87 -0.87
N GLU A 350 -10.36 -10.62 -1.67
CA GLU A 350 -11.09 -10.10 -2.84
C GLU A 350 -12.49 -10.72 -2.96
N GLY A 351 -13.27 -10.19 -3.89
CA GLY A 351 -14.60 -10.68 -4.26
C GLY A 351 -15.72 -9.65 -4.07
N ASP A 352 -16.93 -10.01 -4.48
CA ASP A 352 -18.07 -9.10 -4.55
C ASP A 352 -18.51 -8.56 -3.20
N ALA A 353 -18.37 -9.36 -2.12
CA ALA A 353 -18.68 -8.90 -0.77
C ALA A 353 -17.75 -7.77 -0.33
N ILE A 354 -16.47 -7.89 -0.63
CA ILE A 354 -15.45 -6.87 -0.32
C ILE A 354 -15.67 -5.61 -1.15
N ARG A 355 -15.91 -5.77 -2.46
CA ARG A 355 -16.28 -4.65 -3.35
C ARG A 355 -17.47 -3.85 -2.79
N LYS A 356 -18.55 -4.54 -2.38
CA LYS A 356 -19.73 -3.90 -1.79
C LYS A 356 -19.40 -3.18 -0.47
N ALA A 357 -18.54 -3.75 0.38
CA ALA A 357 -18.13 -3.11 1.62
C ALA A 357 -17.33 -1.82 1.36
N ILE A 358 -16.44 -1.83 0.36
CA ILE A 358 -15.65 -0.68 -0.07
C ILE A 358 -16.57 0.40 -0.66
N ASP A 359 -17.48 0.04 -1.56
CA ASP A 359 -18.45 0.97 -2.15
C ASP A 359 -19.37 1.59 -1.08
N ALA A 360 -19.86 0.78 -0.14
CA ALA A 360 -20.67 1.27 0.97
C ALA A 360 -19.90 2.24 1.87
N HIS A 361 -18.62 1.97 2.13
CA HIS A 361 -17.78 2.89 2.88
C HIS A 361 -17.58 4.20 2.12
N LYS A 362 -17.22 4.14 0.83
CA LYS A 362 -17.06 5.34 -0.03
C LYS A 362 -18.33 6.19 -0.09
N ALA A 363 -19.51 5.58 -0.09
CA ALA A 363 -20.80 6.27 -0.15
C ALA A 363 -21.25 6.86 1.19
N ALA A 364 -20.66 6.43 2.32
CA ALA A 364 -20.98 6.94 3.66
C ALA A 364 -20.20 8.21 4.03
N LEU A 365 -19.17 8.53 3.24
CA LEU A 365 -18.38 9.76 3.29
C LEU A 365 -19.12 10.85 2.46
#